data_AF-A0A950KHE4-F1
#
_entry.id   AF-A0A950KHE4-F1
#
_cell.length_a   1.000
_cell.length_b   1.000
_cell.length_c   1.000
_cell.angle_alpha   90.00
_cell.angle_beta   90.00
_cell.angle_gamma   90.00
#
_symmetry.space_group_name_H-M   'P 1'
#
loop_
_entity.id
_entity.type
_entity.pdbx_description
1 polymer ?
#
loop_
_entity_poly.entity_id
_entity_poly.type
_entity_poly.pdbx_seq_one_letter_code
_entity_poly.pdbx_strand_id
1 'polypeptide(L)'
;MDEAAKRYGKVIHHATIGGEELYSFKKNGFDIEVHFHEGKIDRIRYGKESGEKLTPEEIDTLLKANNGGRPMKEKVPYFWIGKDVNAACHKSGGIWRLRVETKAYEQRLIEARQRGLNDHRKRFEPNPHTGLNGF
;
A
#
# COMPACT_ATOMS: atom_id res chain seq x y z
N MET A 1 -4.20 -6.91 13.91
CA MET A 1 -2.97 -7.69 14.22
C MET A 1 -3.24 -9.19 14.29
N ASP A 2 -4.16 -9.65 15.13
CA ASP A 2 -4.48 -11.09 15.29
C ASP A 2 -4.82 -11.81 13.99
N GLU A 3 -5.52 -11.14 13.07
CA GLU A 3 -5.80 -11.69 11.74
C GLU A 3 -4.52 -12.00 10.96
N ALA A 4 -3.57 -11.06 10.92
CA ALA A 4 -2.29 -11.26 10.26
C ALA A 4 -1.46 -12.34 10.95
N ALA A 5 -1.48 -12.40 12.28
CA ALA A 5 -0.78 -13.43 13.04
C ALA A 5 -1.37 -14.83 12.78
N LYS A 6 -2.70 -14.96 12.74
CA LYS A 6 -3.38 -16.21 12.33
C LYS A 6 -3.04 -16.59 10.89
N ARG A 7 -2.96 -15.62 9.99
CA ARG A 7 -2.75 -15.86 8.56
C ARG A 7 -1.30 -16.17 8.20
N TYR A 8 -0.34 -15.45 8.78
CA TYR A 8 1.08 -15.49 8.39
C TYR A 8 2.01 -16.06 9.47
N GLY A 9 1.53 -16.20 10.71
CA GLY A 9 2.32 -16.69 11.83
C GLY A 9 2.95 -15.57 12.65
N LYS A 10 4.12 -15.83 13.23
CA LYS A 10 4.80 -14.89 14.13
C LYS A 10 5.42 -13.72 13.35
N VAL A 11 5.34 -12.52 13.93
CA VAL A 11 6.08 -11.35 13.44
C VAL A 11 7.57 -11.60 13.53
N ILE A 12 8.29 -11.36 12.44
CA ILE A 12 9.75 -11.45 12.39
C ILE A 12 10.42 -10.10 12.64
N HIS A 13 9.76 -9.00 12.24
CA HIS A 13 10.29 -7.65 12.38
C HIS A 13 9.16 -6.63 12.46
N HIS A 14 9.40 -5.54 13.15
CA HIS A 14 8.51 -4.39 13.25
C HIS A 14 9.33 -3.12 13.00
N ALA A 15 8.84 -2.26 12.10
CA ALA A 15 9.47 -0.98 11.77
C ALA A 15 8.42 0.12 11.62
N THR A 16 8.81 1.33 11.99
CA THR A 16 8.07 2.55 11.66
C THR A 16 8.79 3.26 10.53
N ILE A 17 8.18 3.33 9.34
CA ILE A 17 8.79 3.97 8.17
C ILE A 17 7.85 5.07 7.67
N GLY A 18 8.32 6.32 7.68
CA GLY A 18 7.52 7.46 7.23
C GLY A 18 6.22 7.66 8.03
N GLY A 19 6.21 7.29 9.32
CA GLY A 19 5.03 7.33 10.18
C GLY A 19 4.05 6.17 10.01
N GLU A 20 4.34 5.21 9.12
CA GLU A 20 3.56 3.98 8.95
C GLU A 20 4.17 2.84 9.80
N GLU A 21 3.33 2.13 10.56
CA GLU A 21 3.75 0.90 11.27
C GLU A 21 3.69 -0.31 10.33
N LEU A 22 4.83 -0.96 10.13
CA LEU A 22 4.98 -2.10 9.25
C LEU A 22 5.44 -3.32 10.05
N TYR A 23 4.70 -4.41 9.86
CA TYR A 23 4.97 -5.69 10.49
C TYR A 23 5.36 -6.69 9.42
N SER A 24 6.53 -7.28 9.58
CA SER A 24 7.07 -8.25 8.64
C SER A 24 6.81 -9.68 9.12
N PHE A 25 6.49 -10.55 8.17
CA PHE A 25 6.25 -11.98 8.35
C PHE A 25 6.98 -12.75 7.25
N LYS A 26 7.27 -14.03 7.50
CA LYS A 26 7.77 -14.98 6.50
C LYS A 26 6.85 -16.18 6.43
N LYS A 27 6.39 -16.53 5.23
CA LYS A 27 5.56 -17.71 5.02
C LYS A 27 5.70 -18.23 3.59
N ASN A 28 5.90 -19.54 3.44
CA ASN A 28 5.94 -20.24 2.16
C ASN A 28 6.91 -19.61 1.12
N GLY A 29 8.08 -19.15 1.57
CA GLY A 29 9.08 -18.50 0.70
C GLY A 29 8.77 -17.05 0.31
N PHE A 30 7.75 -16.44 0.93
CA PHE A 30 7.42 -15.03 0.76
C PHE A 30 7.85 -14.21 1.98
N ASP A 31 8.49 -13.08 1.72
CA ASP A 31 8.57 -11.95 2.63
C ASP A 31 7.28 -11.13 2.53
N ILE A 32 6.61 -10.94 3.67
CA ILE A 32 5.29 -10.31 3.74
C ILE A 32 5.38 -9.11 4.67
N GLU A 33 5.01 -7.92 4.18
CA GLU A 33 4.90 -6.72 5.01
C GLU A 33 3.43 -6.32 5.11
N VAL A 34 2.95 -6.11 6.33
CA VAL A 34 1.58 -5.72 6.62
C VAL A 34 1.58 -4.36 7.32
N HIS A 35 0.79 -3.44 6.78
CA HIS A 35 0.48 -2.16 7.40
C HIS A 35 -0.91 -2.21 8.02
N PHE A 36 -1.03 -1.68 9.24
CA PHE A 36 -2.30 -1.54 9.94
C PHE A 36 -2.68 -0.08 10.10
N HIS A 37 -3.97 0.20 10.01
CA HIS A 37 -4.51 1.47 10.43
C HIS A 37 -5.87 1.26 11.10
N GLU A 38 -6.06 1.92 12.25
CA GLU A 38 -7.18 1.70 13.17
C GLU A 38 -7.43 0.21 13.48
N GLY A 39 -6.34 -0.55 13.67
CA GLY A 39 -6.38 -1.98 13.99
C GLY A 39 -6.70 -2.91 12.81
N LYS A 40 -7.01 -2.39 11.63
CA LYS A 40 -7.34 -3.16 10.41
C LYS A 40 -6.16 -3.22 9.47
N ILE A 41 -6.06 -4.31 8.69
CA ILE A 41 -5.08 -4.43 7.62
C ILE A 41 -5.51 -3.53 6.47
N ASP A 42 -4.65 -2.59 6.10
CA ASP A 42 -4.94 -1.65 5.02
C ASP A 42 -4.04 -1.81 3.80
N ARG A 43 -2.83 -2.35 4.01
CA ARG A 43 -1.91 -2.67 2.92
C ARG A 43 -1.10 -3.92 3.27
N ILE A 44 -0.91 -4.76 2.27
CA ILE A 44 -0.05 -5.93 2.32
C ILE A 44 0.91 -5.88 1.15
N ARG A 45 2.17 -6.23 1.37
CA ARG A 45 3.17 -6.41 0.32
C ARG A 45 3.72 -7.82 0.40
N TYR A 46 3.78 -8.50 -0.74
CA TYR A 46 4.37 -9.82 -0.91
C TYR A 46 5.57 -9.70 -1.84
N GLY A 47 6.71 -10.22 -1.41
CA GLY A 47 7.89 -10.41 -2.26
C GLY A 47 8.43 -11.82 -2.06
N LYS A 48 9.12 -12.36 -3.07
CA LYS A 48 9.89 -13.60 -2.89
C LYS A 48 11.16 -13.26 -2.12
N GLU A 49 11.63 -14.17 -1.26
CA GLU A 49 12.91 -14.01 -0.57
C GLU A 49 14.08 -13.88 -1.56
N SER A 50 13.99 -14.53 -2.73
CA SER A 50 14.96 -14.41 -3.83
C SER A 50 14.95 -13.03 -4.52
N GLY A 51 13.93 -12.21 -4.26
CA GLY A 51 13.71 -10.92 -4.95
C GLY A 51 13.14 -11.05 -6.36
N GLU A 52 12.95 -12.27 -6.85
CA GLU A 52 12.41 -12.56 -8.18
C GLU A 52 10.94 -12.15 -8.32
N LYS A 53 10.51 -12.00 -9.57
CA LYS A 53 9.12 -11.73 -9.89
C LYS A 53 8.26 -12.93 -9.52
N LEU A 54 7.09 -12.64 -8.92
CA LEU A 54 6.09 -13.66 -8.65
C LEU A 54 5.57 -14.24 -9.97
N THR A 55 5.32 -15.54 -10.00
CA THR A 55 4.71 -16.21 -11.15
C THR A 55 3.22 -15.83 -11.26
N PRO A 56 2.60 -15.98 -12.45
CA PRO A 56 1.16 -15.74 -12.60
C PRO A 56 0.30 -16.54 -11.61
N GLU A 57 0.67 -17.78 -11.32
CA GLU A 57 -0.04 -18.67 -10.39
C GLU A 57 0.07 -18.20 -8.94
N GLU A 58 1.27 -17.74 -8.54
CA GLU A 58 1.50 -17.14 -7.22
C GLU A 58 0.67 -15.85 -7.07
N ILE A 59 0.65 -15.02 -8.11
CA ILE A 59 -0.16 -13.79 -8.14
C ILE A 59 -1.65 -14.14 -7.99
N ASP A 60 -2.21 -15.02 -8.83
CA ASP A 60 -3.64 -15.38 -8.77
C ASP A 60 -4.03 -15.95 -7.39
N THR A 61 -3.18 -16.80 -6.82
CA THR A 61 -3.38 -17.36 -5.48
C THR A 61 -3.45 -16.27 -4.41
N LEU A 62 -2.50 -15.33 -4.45
CA LEU A 62 -2.47 -14.21 -3.50
C LEU A 62 -3.66 -13.27 -3.70
N LEU A 63 -4.03 -12.95 -4.95
CA LEU A 63 -5.18 -12.10 -5.25
C LEU A 63 -6.48 -12.72 -4.70
N LYS A 64 -6.73 -14.00 -4.97
CA LYS A 64 -7.90 -14.73 -4.43
C LYS A 64 -7.90 -14.74 -2.91
N ALA A 65 -6.76 -15.00 -2.28
CA ALA A 65 -6.66 -15.03 -0.82
C ALA A 65 -6.95 -13.66 -0.18
N ASN A 66 -6.70 -12.55 -0.87
CA ASN A 66 -6.97 -11.21 -0.36
C ASN A 66 -8.32 -10.62 -0.81
N ASN A 67 -9.01 -11.23 -1.77
CA ASN A 67 -10.32 -10.79 -2.27
C ASN A 67 -11.44 -11.74 -1.84
N GLY A 68 -11.32 -12.35 -0.65
CA GLY A 68 -12.32 -13.25 -0.07
C GLY A 68 -12.62 -14.49 -0.91
N GLY A 69 -11.61 -15.05 -1.58
CA GLY A 69 -11.72 -16.20 -2.48
C GLY A 69 -12.26 -15.87 -3.87
N ARG A 70 -12.61 -14.61 -4.15
CA ARG A 70 -13.15 -14.19 -5.44
C ARG A 70 -12.04 -13.84 -6.42
N PRO A 71 -12.21 -14.14 -7.73
CA PRO A 71 -11.26 -13.70 -8.73
C PRO A 71 -11.21 -12.17 -8.80
N MET A 72 -10.04 -11.61 -9.07
CA MET A 72 -9.85 -10.19 -9.37
C MET A 72 -9.66 -9.99 -10.87
N LYS A 73 -10.20 -8.91 -11.43
CA LYS A 73 -10.06 -8.61 -12.85
C LYS A 73 -8.82 -7.74 -13.06
N GLU A 74 -7.91 -8.20 -13.91
CA GLU A 74 -6.82 -7.35 -14.39
C GLU A 74 -7.41 -6.25 -15.28
N LYS A 75 -7.17 -4.99 -14.93
CA LYS A 75 -7.68 -3.84 -15.69
C LYS A 75 -6.65 -3.29 -16.65
N VAL A 76 -5.39 -3.25 -16.21
CA VAL A 76 -4.21 -2.90 -17.01
C VAL A 76 -3.06 -3.83 -16.58
N PRO A 77 -2.01 -4.01 -17.39
CA PRO A 77 -0.92 -4.91 -17.06
C PRO A 77 -0.39 -4.68 -15.65
N TYR A 78 -0.35 -5.76 -14.86
CA TYR A 78 0.13 -5.77 -13.47
C TYR A 78 -0.73 -4.99 -12.48
N PHE A 79 -2.00 -4.72 -12.81
CA PHE A 79 -2.95 -4.04 -11.93
C PHE A 79 -4.32 -4.72 -11.92
N TRP A 80 -4.77 -5.14 -10.74
CA TRP A 80 -6.01 -5.87 -10.54
C TRP A 80 -6.97 -5.10 -9.64
N ILE A 81 -8.24 -5.10 -10.03
CA ILE A 81 -9.32 -4.50 -9.24
C ILE A 81 -10.19 -5.60 -8.66
N GLY A 82 -10.32 -5.57 -7.34
CA GLY A 82 -11.23 -6.42 -6.58
C GLY A 82 -12.43 -5.64 -6.06
N LYS A 83 -13.25 -6.32 -5.25
CA LYS A 83 -14.42 -5.68 -4.64
C LYS A 83 -13.99 -4.66 -3.59
N ASP A 84 -13.16 -5.10 -2.65
CA ASP A 84 -12.76 -4.34 -1.46
C ASP A 84 -11.28 -3.95 -1.46
N VAL A 85 -10.49 -4.62 -2.32
CA VAL A 85 -9.05 -4.43 -2.46
C VAL A 85 -8.66 -4.19 -3.92
N ASN A 86 -7.56 -3.49 -4.13
CA ASN A 86 -6.85 -3.42 -5.40
C ASN A 86 -5.45 -4.00 -5.21
N ALA A 87 -4.83 -4.43 -6.31
CA ALA A 87 -3.48 -4.97 -6.26
C ALA A 87 -2.65 -4.50 -7.44
N ALA A 88 -1.35 -4.31 -7.20
CA ALA A 88 -0.39 -3.88 -8.21
C ALA A 88 0.95 -4.60 -8.03
N CYS A 89 1.50 -5.14 -9.11
CA CYS A 89 2.86 -5.66 -9.10
C CYS A 89 3.83 -4.57 -9.54
N HIS A 90 4.86 -4.30 -8.73
CA HIS A 90 5.83 -3.24 -8.99
C HIS A 90 7.22 -3.67 -8.53
N LYS A 91 8.24 -3.05 -9.12
CA LYS A 91 9.64 -3.22 -8.70
C LYS A 91 10.05 -2.07 -7.80
N SER A 92 10.55 -2.36 -6.61
CA SER A 92 11.04 -1.37 -5.64
C SER A 92 12.36 -1.84 -5.06
N GLY A 93 13.39 -0.99 -5.09
CA GLY A 93 14.72 -1.33 -4.57
C GLY A 93 15.35 -2.57 -5.23
N GLY A 94 15.07 -2.82 -6.51
CA GLY A 94 15.55 -4.01 -7.22
C GLY A 94 14.68 -5.26 -7.04
N ILE A 95 13.75 -5.25 -6.09
CA ILE A 95 12.92 -6.42 -5.72
C ILE A 95 11.51 -6.27 -6.29
N TRP A 96 10.96 -7.37 -6.84
CA TRP A 96 9.57 -7.41 -7.26
C TRP A 96 8.65 -7.63 -6.07
N ARG A 97 7.57 -6.82 -6.00
CA ARG A 97 6.56 -6.93 -4.96
C ARG A 97 5.15 -6.85 -5.54
N LEU A 98 4.29 -7.77 -5.12
CA LEU A 98 2.85 -7.63 -5.25
C LEU A 98 2.35 -6.82 -4.06
N ARG A 99 1.73 -5.68 -4.34
CA ARG A 99 1.07 -4.85 -3.35
C ARG A 99 -0.43 -5.09 -3.40
N VAL A 100 -1.07 -5.23 -2.26
CA VAL A 100 -2.52 -5.30 -2.11
C VAL A 100 -2.95 -4.23 -1.12
N GLU A 101 -3.88 -3.37 -1.52
CA GLU A 101 -4.35 -2.21 -0.74
C GLU A 101 -5.87 -2.24 -0.65
N THR A 102 -6.41 -1.86 0.51
CA THR A 102 -7.86 -1.63 0.65
C THR A 102 -8.23 -0.37 -0.11
N LYS A 103 -9.46 -0.31 -0.66
CA LYS A 103 -9.95 0.92 -1.30
C LYS A 103 -9.99 2.11 -0.33
N ALA A 104 -10.22 1.84 0.96
CA ALA A 104 -10.15 2.87 2.01
C ALA A 104 -8.72 3.44 2.15
N TYR A 105 -7.69 2.61 2.04
CA TYR A 105 -6.31 3.06 2.04
C TYR A 105 -5.99 3.96 0.84
N GLU A 106 -6.37 3.55 -0.37
CA GLU A 106 -6.19 4.39 -1.57
C GLU A 106 -6.90 5.75 -1.44
N GLN A 107 -8.14 5.76 -0.96
CA GLN A 107 -8.90 6.99 -0.76
C GLN A 107 -8.19 7.94 0.23
N ARG A 108 -7.67 7.42 1.34
CA ARG A 108 -6.89 8.22 2.30
C ARG A 108 -5.60 8.76 1.71
N LEU A 109 -4.90 8.00 0.86
CA LEU A 109 -3.71 8.49 0.16
C LEU A 109 -4.05 9.65 -0.77
N ILE A 110 -5.18 9.57 -1.49
CA ILE A 110 -5.67 10.64 -2.36
C ILE A 110 -5.99 11.89 -1.53
N GLU A 111 -6.70 11.73 -0.42
CA GLU A 111 -7.06 12.84 0.48
C GLU A 111 -5.82 13.49 1.12
N ALA A 112 -4.87 12.69 1.60
CA ALA A 112 -3.62 13.19 2.17
C ALA A 112 -2.82 14.00 1.14
N ARG A 113 -2.76 13.51 -0.12
CA ARG A 113 -2.12 14.23 -1.22
C ARG A 113 -2.82 15.55 -1.54
N GLN A 114 -4.15 15.54 -1.58
CA GLN A 114 -4.93 16.77 -1.81
C GLN A 114 -4.75 17.79 -0.69
N ARG A 115 -4.72 17.35 0.58
CA ARG A 115 -4.41 18.23 1.71
C ARG A 115 -3.03 18.85 1.60
N GLY A 116 -2.00 18.04 1.30
CA GLY A 116 -0.64 18.55 1.10
C GLY A 116 -0.54 19.56 -0.06
N LEU A 117 -1.25 19.32 -1.16
CA LEU A 117 -1.34 20.27 -2.27
C LEU A 117 -2.05 21.58 -1.87
N ASN A 118 -3.14 21.49 -1.11
CA ASN A 118 -3.87 22.65 -0.63
C ASN A 118 -3.03 23.47 0.38
N ASP A 119 -2.30 22.80 1.26
CA ASP A 119 -1.41 23.44 2.23
C ASP A 119 -0.20 24.10 1.54
N HIS A 120 0.34 23.47 0.50
CA HIS A 120 1.36 24.08 -0.36
C HIS A 120 0.78 25.33 -1.04
N ARG A 121 -0.41 25.24 -1.65
CA ARG A 121 -1.04 26.40 -2.31
C ARG A 121 -1.24 27.58 -1.36
N LYS A 122 -1.76 27.36 -0.15
CA LYS A 122 -1.94 28.42 0.87
C LYS A 122 -0.64 29.09 1.30
N ARG A 123 0.49 28.38 1.28
CA ARG A 123 1.81 28.96 1.59
C ARG A 123 2.37 29.84 0.48
N PHE A 124 1.88 29.68 -0.75
CA PHE A 124 2.32 30.42 -1.94
C PHE A 124 1.22 31.31 -2.53
N GLU A 125 0.06 31.41 -1.88
CA GLU A 125 -0.94 32.44 -2.20
C GLU A 125 -0.34 33.80 -1.78
N PRO A 126 -0.16 34.75 -2.72
CA PRO A 126 0.32 36.07 -2.36
C PRO A 126 -0.65 36.71 -1.39
N ASN A 127 -0.12 37.22 -0.27
CA ASN A 127 -0.91 37.87 0.75
C ASN A 127 -1.68 39.04 0.09
N PRO A 128 -3.04 39.06 0.10
CA PRO A 128 -3.81 40.13 -0.53
C PRO A 128 -3.62 41.50 0.14
N HIS A 129 -2.82 41.57 1.22
CA HIS A 129 -2.50 42.79 1.96
C HIS A 129 -1.14 43.43 1.63
N THR A 130 -0.33 42.91 0.71
CA THR A 130 0.76 43.73 0.13
C THR A 130 0.20 44.61 -0.98
N GLY A 131 -0.60 45.60 -0.57
CA GLY A 131 -0.80 46.79 -1.37
C GLY A 131 0.57 47.45 -1.59
N LEU A 132 0.99 47.50 -2.85
CA LEU A 132 2.06 48.39 -3.29
C LEU A 132 1.62 49.83 -3.00
N ASN A 133 2.10 50.39 -1.90
CA ASN A 133 2.10 51.82 -1.63
C ASN A 133 3.55 52.30 -1.58
N GLY A 134 3.93 53.17 -2.53
CA GLY A 134 5.18 53.98 -2.53
C GLY A 134 6.43 53.17 -2.90
N PHE A 135 7.32 53.58 -3.79
CA PHE A 135 7.73 54.92 -4.26
C PHE A 135 8.02 54.92 -5.77
#